data_AF-J2EPS0-F1
#
_entry.id   AF-J2EPS0-F1
#
_cell.length_a   1.000
_cell.length_b   1.000
_cell.length_c   1.000
_cell.angle_alpha   90.00
_cell.angle_beta   90.00
_cell.angle_gamma   90.00
#
_symmetry.space_group_name_H-M   'P 1'
#
loop_
_entity.id
_entity.type
_entity.pdbx_description
1 polymer ?
#
loop_
_entity_poly.entity_id
_entity_poly.type
_entity_poly.pdbx_seq_one_letter_code
_entity_poly.pdbx_strand_id
1 'polypeptide(L)'
;MIYPLFLTLHLFAALAFIGTVFFEVLFLESIRKQLPAKVMVLLEQGISRRARQLMPWILLALFGAGGGMVWLRYWPALMSPLQSSFGLLLSLKIVLAVSVLGHFLWAMWLFKSARMNARYVHIIHTSVFLHMVAIVLLAKGMFYITW
;
A
#
# COMPACT_ATOMS: atom_id res chain seq x y z
N MET A 1 -19.51 15.93 9.26
CA MET A 1 -18.37 16.25 10.15
C MET A 1 -17.32 15.13 10.22
N ILE A 2 -17.67 13.85 10.08
CA ILE A 2 -16.70 12.75 10.25
C ILE A 2 -15.81 12.45 9.01
N TYR A 3 -16.25 12.82 7.81
CA TYR A 3 -15.52 12.55 6.57
C TYR A 3 -14.09 13.11 6.54
N PRO A 4 -13.83 14.39 6.92
CA PRO A 4 -12.47 14.92 6.96
C PRO A 4 -11.54 14.13 7.90
N LEU A 5 -12.06 13.60 9.02
CA LEU A 5 -11.26 12.77 9.93
C LEU A 5 -10.80 11.47 9.25
N PHE A 6 -11.70 10.79 8.55
CA PHE A 6 -11.35 9.61 7.77
C PHE A 6 -10.35 9.93 6.64
N LEU A 7 -10.53 11.06 5.96
CA LEU A 7 -9.59 11.50 4.93
C LEU A 7 -8.19 11.76 5.51
N THR A 8 -8.09 12.51 6.60
CA THR A 8 -6.82 12.80 7.27
C THR A 8 -6.16 11.51 7.75
N LEU A 9 -6.90 10.62 8.41
CA LEU A 9 -6.39 9.33 8.88
C LEU A 9 -5.87 8.48 7.72
N HIS A 10 -6.63 8.39 6.62
CA HIS A 10 -6.24 7.66 5.43
C HIS A 10 -4.95 8.22 4.81
N LEU A 11 -4.81 9.54 4.73
CA LEU A 11 -3.60 10.18 4.20
C LEU A 11 -2.36 9.90 5.05
N PHE A 12 -2.45 9.99 6.37
CA PHE A 12 -1.33 9.66 7.26
C PHE A 12 -0.96 8.18 7.19
N ALA A 13 -1.95 7.28 7.17
CA ALA A 13 -1.70 5.86 7.00
C ALA A 13 -1.07 5.55 5.64
N ALA A 14 -1.54 6.21 4.57
CA ALA A 14 -0.97 6.08 3.24
C ALA A 14 0.47 6.60 3.20
N LEU A 15 0.77 7.73 3.85
CA LEU A 15 2.11 8.27 3.93
C LEU A 15 3.07 7.32 4.65
N ALA A 16 2.64 6.73 5.77
CA ALA A 16 3.46 5.75 6.50
C ALA A 16 3.71 4.47 5.67
N PHE A 17 2.66 3.93 5.05
CA PHE A 17 2.77 2.74 4.20
C PHE A 17 3.64 3.01 2.96
N ILE A 18 3.35 4.08 2.22
CA ILE A 18 4.09 4.50 1.02
C ILE A 18 5.52 4.85 1.33
N GLY A 19 5.77 5.63 2.38
CA GLY A 19 7.12 5.98 2.81
C GLY A 19 7.98 4.76 3.15
N THR A 20 7.40 3.75 3.81
CA THR A 20 8.12 2.51 4.15
C THR A 20 8.50 1.74 2.89
N VAL A 21 7.56 1.49 1.97
CA VAL A 21 7.85 0.75 0.73
C VAL A 21 8.81 1.52 -0.18
N PHE A 22 8.68 2.85 -0.28
CA PHE A 22 9.63 3.68 -1.03
C PHE A 22 11.04 3.60 -0.43
N PHE A 23 11.15 3.68 0.89
CA PHE A 23 12.43 3.55 1.57
C PHE A 23 13.06 2.17 1.30
N GLU A 24 12.29 1.09 1.43
CA GLU A 24 12.76 -0.26 1.22
C GLU A 24 13.22 -0.51 -0.22
N VAL A 25 12.48 -0.03 -1.23
CA VAL A 25 12.84 -0.25 -2.64
C VAL A 25 13.98 0.66 -3.09
N LEU A 26 13.94 1.96 -2.78
CA LEU A 26 14.90 2.92 -3.34
C LEU A 26 16.20 3.01 -2.54
N PHE A 27 16.12 2.95 -1.21
CA PHE A 27 17.27 3.18 -0.35
C PHE A 27 17.90 1.86 0.09
N LEU A 28 17.11 0.92 0.62
CA LEU A 28 17.66 -0.30 1.20
C LEU A 28 18.38 -1.16 0.16
N GLU A 29 17.86 -1.26 -1.07
CA GLU A 29 18.52 -1.99 -2.15
C GLU A 29 19.88 -1.39 -2.53
N SER A 30 20.00 -0.06 -2.50
CA SER A 30 21.27 0.65 -2.76
C SER A 30 22.26 0.47 -1.59
N ILE A 31 21.78 0.63 -0.36
CA ILE A 31 22.58 0.43 0.87
C ILE A 31 23.10 -1.02 0.95
N ARG A 32 22.34 -1.99 0.43
CA ARG A 32 22.71 -3.41 0.36
C ARG A 32 24.05 -3.65 -0.32
N LYS A 33 24.37 -2.86 -1.35
CA LYS A 33 25.60 -2.99 -2.13
C LYS A 33 26.83 -2.42 -1.41
N GLN A 34 26.62 -1.62 -0.37
CA GLN A 34 27.68 -0.86 0.32
C GLN A 34 28.07 -1.47 1.68
N LEU A 35 27.23 -2.32 2.27
CA LEU A 35 27.44 -2.88 3.60
C LEU A 35 27.91 -4.34 3.56
N PRO A 36 28.75 -4.77 4.53
CA PRO A 36 29.10 -6.18 4.70
C PRO A 36 27.86 -7.07 4.91
N ALA A 37 27.86 -8.27 4.35
CA ALA A 37 26.72 -9.18 4.40
C ALA A 37 26.20 -9.47 5.82
N LYS A 38 27.10 -9.58 6.81
CA LYS A 38 26.73 -9.81 8.22
C LYS A 38 25.91 -8.64 8.81
N VAL A 39 26.25 -7.40 8.46
CA VAL A 39 25.53 -6.20 8.92
C VAL A 39 24.17 -6.12 8.23
N MET A 40 24.10 -6.47 6.95
CA MET A 40 22.85 -6.48 6.18
C MET A 40 21.81 -7.42 6.78
N VAL A 41 22.23 -8.62 7.21
CA VAL A 41 21.32 -9.59 7.84
C VAL A 41 20.70 -9.00 9.12
N LEU A 42 21.48 -8.33 9.96
CA LEU A 42 20.98 -7.69 11.18
C LEU A 42 20.03 -6.52 10.86
N LEU A 43 20.38 -5.72 9.86
CA LEU A 43 19.55 -4.61 9.39
C LEU A 43 18.19 -5.10 8.86
N GLU A 44 18.20 -6.07 7.95
CA GLU A 44 16.98 -6.68 7.38
C GLU A 44 16.10 -7.31 8.47
N GLN A 45 16.70 -8.00 9.46
CA GLN A 45 15.96 -8.54 10.60
C GLN A 45 15.30 -7.45 11.44
N GLY A 46 16.02 -6.36 11.73
CA GLY A 46 15.50 -5.22 12.49
C GLY A 46 14.34 -4.52 11.78
N ILE A 47 14.54 -4.18 10.49
CA ILE A 47 13.51 -3.55 9.65
C ILE A 47 12.30 -4.46 9.53
N SER A 48 12.50 -5.73 9.17
CA SER A 48 11.40 -6.68 9.00
C SER A 48 10.62 -6.89 10.30
N ARG A 49 11.29 -6.92 11.46
CA ARG A 49 10.62 -7.02 12.76
C ARG A 49 9.73 -5.81 13.03
N ARG A 50 10.24 -4.60 12.79
CA ARG A 50 9.49 -3.37 13.01
C ARG A 50 8.33 -3.24 12.02
N ALA A 51 8.57 -3.51 10.74
CA ALA A 51 7.56 -3.53 9.70
C ALA A 51 6.42 -4.50 10.05
N ARG A 52 6.72 -5.74 10.47
CA ARG A 52 5.70 -6.71 10.88
C ARG A 52 4.84 -6.26 12.07
N GLN A 53 5.40 -5.47 12.98
CA GLN A 53 4.66 -4.97 14.14
C GLN A 53 3.77 -3.78 13.78
N LEU A 54 4.24 -2.87 12.92
CA LEU A 54 3.54 -1.64 12.58
C LEU A 54 2.56 -1.79 11.41
N MET A 55 2.95 -2.52 10.37
CA MET A 55 2.22 -2.57 9.09
C MET A 55 0.77 -3.06 9.22
N PRO A 56 0.42 -4.07 10.05
CA PRO A 56 -0.98 -4.47 10.22
C PRO A 56 -1.86 -3.33 10.73
N TRP A 57 -1.35 -2.51 11.66
CA TRP A 57 -2.09 -1.35 12.19
C TRP A 57 -2.22 -0.23 11.17
N ILE A 58 -1.14 0.03 10.41
CA ILE A 58 -1.16 1.02 9.32
C ILE A 58 -2.18 0.61 8.25
N LEU A 59 -2.18 -0.66 7.84
CA LEU A 59 -3.14 -1.18 6.86
C LEU A 59 -4.56 -1.16 7.41
N LEU A 60 -4.77 -1.53 8.68
CA LEU A 60 -6.10 -1.45 9.30
C LEU A 60 -6.63 -0.01 9.28
N ALA A 61 -5.81 0.98 9.64
CA ALA A 61 -6.18 2.39 9.56
C ALA A 61 -6.41 2.84 8.11
N LEU A 62 -5.55 2.43 7.18
CA LEU A 62 -5.64 2.79 5.76
C LEU A 62 -6.94 2.27 5.12
N PHE A 63 -7.22 0.98 5.25
CA PHE A 63 -8.39 0.32 4.68
C PHE A 63 -9.67 0.66 5.45
N GLY A 64 -9.60 0.75 6.78
CA GLY A 64 -10.73 1.17 7.61
C GLY A 64 -11.18 2.59 7.25
N ALA A 65 -10.23 3.53 7.14
CA ALA A 65 -10.56 4.89 6.75
C ALA A 65 -10.98 5.02 5.27
N GLY A 66 -10.37 4.23 4.38
CA GLY A 66 -10.79 4.11 2.98
C GLY A 66 -12.23 3.64 2.83
N GLY A 67 -12.59 2.56 3.53
CA GLY A 67 -13.96 2.03 3.59
C GLY A 67 -14.94 3.03 4.19
N GLY A 68 -14.56 3.73 5.25
CA GLY A 68 -15.36 4.82 5.82
C GLY A 68 -15.66 5.94 4.81
N MET A 69 -14.66 6.39 4.06
CA MET A 69 -14.88 7.40 2.99
C MET A 69 -15.77 6.88 1.86
N VAL A 70 -15.62 5.61 1.49
CA VAL A 70 -16.48 4.97 0.48
C VAL A 70 -17.92 4.96 0.97
N TRP A 71 -18.18 4.45 2.17
CA TRP A 71 -19.51 4.37 2.75
C TRP A 71 -20.18 5.75 2.86
N LEU A 72 -19.45 6.75 3.33
CA LEU A 72 -20.01 8.07 3.63
C LEU A 72 -20.23 8.95 2.40
N ARG A 73 -19.44 8.79 1.33
CA ARG A 73 -19.43 9.74 0.22
C ARG A 73 -19.38 9.09 -1.15
N TYR A 74 -18.61 8.03 -1.32
CA TYR A 74 -18.32 7.50 -2.65
C TYR A 74 -19.14 6.27 -3.06
N TRP A 75 -20.04 5.80 -2.19
CA TRP A 75 -20.92 4.67 -2.47
C TRP A 75 -21.72 4.85 -3.77
N PRO A 76 -22.36 6.01 -4.06
CA PRO A 76 -23.10 6.19 -5.31
C PRO A 76 -22.21 6.12 -6.55
N ALA A 77 -20.99 6.66 -6.48
CA ALA A 77 -20.03 6.63 -7.59
C ALA A 77 -19.58 5.21 -7.93
N LEU A 78 -19.55 4.30 -6.94
CA LEU A 78 -19.18 2.90 -7.13
C LEU A 78 -20.31 2.01 -7.65
N MET A 79 -21.57 2.43 -7.51
CA MET A 79 -22.72 1.71 -8.09
C MET A 79 -22.78 1.87 -9.61
N SER A 80 -22.13 2.89 -10.16
CA SER A 80 -22.11 3.17 -11.60
C SER A 80 -20.75 3.70 -12.06
N PRO A 81 -19.68 2.90 -11.91
CA PRO A 81 -18.32 3.39 -12.05
C PRO A 81 -17.97 3.81 -13.48
N LEU A 82 -18.63 3.22 -14.49
CA LEU A 82 -18.40 3.57 -15.90
C LEU A 82 -19.10 4.86 -16.32
N GLN A 83 -19.99 5.43 -15.50
CA GLN A 83 -20.74 6.64 -15.85
C GLN A 83 -19.93 7.93 -15.64
N SER A 84 -18.79 7.87 -14.96
CA SER A 84 -17.92 9.03 -14.78
C SER A 84 -16.45 8.62 -14.73
N SER A 85 -15.60 9.49 -15.28
CA SER A 85 -14.14 9.47 -15.07
C SER A 85 -13.77 9.29 -13.59
N PHE A 86 -14.41 10.03 -12.69
CA PHE A 86 -14.22 9.91 -11.24
C PHE A 86 -14.50 8.49 -10.72
N GLY A 87 -15.68 7.94 -11.04
CA GLY A 87 -16.10 6.60 -10.59
C GLY A 87 -15.17 5.51 -11.09
N LEU A 88 -14.77 5.57 -12.37
CA LEU A 88 -13.88 4.60 -12.98
C LEU A 88 -12.50 4.61 -12.31
N LEU A 89 -11.90 5.79 -12.17
CA LEU A 89 -10.57 5.94 -11.56
C LEU A 89 -10.60 5.54 -10.07
N LEU A 90 -11.68 5.85 -9.35
CA LEU A 90 -11.88 5.40 -7.97
C LEU A 90 -11.98 3.87 -7.89
N SER A 91 -12.75 3.23 -8.76
CA SER A 91 -12.87 1.76 -8.79
C SER A 91 -11.54 1.10 -9.10
N LEU A 92 -10.80 1.59 -10.09
CA LEU A 92 -9.45 1.09 -10.40
C LEU A 92 -8.51 1.25 -9.20
N LYS A 93 -8.56 2.40 -8.51
CA LYS A 93 -7.78 2.64 -7.30
C LYS A 93 -8.11 1.63 -6.20
N ILE A 94 -9.40 1.32 -5.99
CA ILE A 94 -9.83 0.35 -4.98
C ILE A 94 -9.37 -1.07 -5.37
N VAL A 95 -9.51 -1.47 -6.63
CA VAL A 95 -9.03 -2.78 -7.12
C VAL A 95 -7.53 -2.93 -6.89
N LEU A 96 -6.73 -1.92 -7.23
CA LEU A 96 -5.28 -1.91 -6.96
C LEU A 96 -4.99 -1.97 -5.46
N ALA A 97 -5.72 -1.22 -4.63
CA ALA A 97 -5.54 -1.25 -3.18
C ALA A 97 -5.84 -2.65 -2.61
N VAL A 98 -6.93 -3.29 -3.03
CA VAL A 98 -7.26 -4.67 -2.63
C VAL A 98 -6.21 -5.66 -3.12
N SER A 99 -5.67 -5.49 -4.33
CA SER A 99 -4.53 -6.29 -4.83
C SER A 99 -3.31 -6.15 -3.92
N VAL A 100 -2.96 -4.93 -3.49
CA VAL A 100 -1.86 -4.68 -2.54
C VAL A 100 -2.11 -5.38 -1.21
N LEU A 101 -3.33 -5.31 -0.67
CA LEU A 101 -3.69 -6.02 0.55
C LEU A 101 -3.54 -7.54 0.40
N GLY A 102 -3.99 -8.08 -0.73
CA GLY A 102 -3.83 -9.50 -1.07
C GLY A 102 -2.36 -9.93 -1.10
N HIS A 103 -1.49 -9.16 -1.76
CA HIS A 103 -0.04 -9.41 -1.79
C HIS A 103 0.55 -9.41 -0.37
N PHE A 104 0.14 -8.45 0.47
CA PHE A 104 0.63 -8.35 1.84
C PHE A 104 0.18 -9.52 2.72
N LEU A 105 -1.11 -9.88 2.68
CA LEU A 105 -1.65 -11.01 3.42
C LEU A 105 -1.02 -12.33 2.98
N TRP A 106 -0.84 -12.51 1.66
CA TRP A 106 -0.14 -13.66 1.10
C TRP A 106 1.30 -13.76 1.57
N ALA A 107 2.04 -12.64 1.57
CA ALA A 107 3.39 -12.58 2.10
C ALA A 107 3.42 -12.97 3.58
N MET A 108 2.56 -12.40 4.42
CA MET A 108 2.47 -12.75 5.84
C MET A 108 2.19 -14.24 6.07
N TRP A 109 1.33 -14.84 5.25
CA TRP A 109 1.02 -16.27 5.32
C TRP A 109 2.20 -17.16 4.90
N LEU A 110 2.90 -16.80 3.82
CA LEU A 110 4.13 -17.48 3.40
C LEU A 110 5.24 -17.39 4.46
N PHE A 111 5.38 -16.25 5.12
CA PHE A 111 6.30 -16.07 6.24
C PHE A 111 5.97 -17.01 7.40
N LYS A 112 4.69 -17.09 7.80
CA LYS A 112 4.25 -18.00 8.88
C LYS A 112 4.48 -19.48 8.56
N SER A 113 4.43 -19.84 7.28
CA SER A 113 4.63 -21.22 6.83
C SER A 113 6.10 -21.61 6.56
N ALA A 114 7.07 -20.71 6.82
CA ALA A 114 8.50 -20.91 6.61
C ALA A 114 8.92 -21.32 5.17
N ARG A 115 8.02 -21.20 4.18
CA ARG A 115 8.26 -21.55 2.77
C ARG A 115 8.86 -20.40 1.95
N MET A 116 9.49 -19.45 2.61
CA MET A 116 9.76 -18.16 2.01
C MET A 116 11.10 -18.13 1.29
N ASN A 117 11.05 -17.84 -0.02
CA ASN A 117 12.24 -17.65 -0.84
C ASN A 117 12.47 -16.15 -1.09
N ALA A 118 13.71 -15.69 -1.03
CA ALA A 118 14.12 -14.30 -1.25
C ALA A 118 13.62 -13.75 -2.60
N ARG A 119 13.50 -14.60 -3.63
CA ARG A 119 12.97 -14.22 -4.95
C ARG A 119 11.51 -13.79 -4.92
N TYR A 120 10.66 -14.48 -4.13
CA TYR A 120 9.25 -14.12 -3.99
C TYR A 120 9.08 -12.79 -3.27
N VAL A 121 9.91 -12.52 -2.26
CA VAL A 121 9.89 -11.26 -1.52
C VAL A 121 10.19 -10.07 -2.43
N HIS A 122 11.18 -10.20 -3.31
CA HIS A 122 11.53 -9.13 -4.25
C HIS A 122 10.39 -8.87 -5.24
N ILE A 123 9.79 -9.91 -5.83
CA ILE A 123 8.68 -9.76 -6.78
C ILE A 123 7.47 -9.10 -6.12
N ILE A 124 7.12 -9.53 -4.90
CA ILE A 124 5.99 -8.96 -4.16
C ILE A 124 6.26 -7.48 -3.85
N HIS A 125 7.44 -7.12 -3.37
CA HIS A 125 7.76 -5.71 -3.07
C HIS A 125 7.75 -4.83 -4.33
N THR A 126 8.34 -5.28 -5.43
CA THR A 126 8.33 -4.51 -6.69
C THR A 126 6.91 -4.37 -7.26
N SER A 127 6.10 -5.44 -7.19
CA SER A 127 4.68 -5.40 -7.57
C SER A 127 3.91 -4.38 -6.73
N VAL A 128 4.05 -4.45 -5.40
CA VAL A 128 3.39 -3.53 -4.46
C VAL A 128 3.82 -2.09 -4.71
N PHE A 129 5.11 -1.84 -4.94
CA PHE A 129 5.63 -0.51 -5.30
C PHE A 129 4.96 0.04 -6.57
N LEU A 130 4.87 -0.75 -7.63
CA LEU A 130 4.21 -0.32 -8.88
C LEU A 130 2.71 -0.02 -8.66
N HIS A 131 2.02 -0.87 -7.90
CA HIS A 131 0.62 -0.64 -7.53
C HIS A 131 0.47 0.67 -6.75
N MET A 132 1.39 0.98 -5.84
CA MET A 132 1.33 2.18 -5.02
C MET A 132 1.55 3.45 -5.84
N VAL A 133 2.49 3.44 -6.79
CA VAL A 133 2.67 4.53 -7.75
C VAL A 133 1.39 4.73 -8.56
N ALA A 134 0.81 3.66 -9.10
CA ALA A 134 -0.46 3.73 -9.82
C ALA A 134 -1.61 4.28 -8.96
N ILE A 135 -1.73 3.84 -7.70
CA ILE A 135 -2.74 4.33 -6.75
C ILE A 135 -2.60 5.84 -6.51
N VAL A 136 -1.38 6.35 -6.36
CA VAL A 136 -1.13 7.79 -6.17
C VAL A 136 -1.52 8.58 -7.42
N LEU A 137 -1.14 8.09 -8.60
CA LEU A 137 -1.50 8.72 -9.88
C LEU A 137 -3.02 8.74 -10.08
N LEU A 138 -3.73 7.64 -9.81
CA LEU A 138 -5.19 7.58 -9.87
C LEU A 138 -5.85 8.50 -8.84
N ALA A 139 -5.30 8.55 -7.61
CA ALA A 139 -5.80 9.42 -6.55
C ALA A 139 -5.71 10.90 -6.89
N LYS A 140 -4.69 11.31 -7.64
CA LYS A 140 -4.60 12.67 -8.17
C LYS A 140 -5.49 12.81 -9.40
N GLY A 141 -5.38 11.89 -10.35
CA GLY A 141 -6.07 11.89 -11.64
C GLY A 141 -7.58 12.03 -11.52
N MET A 142 -8.21 11.38 -10.54
CA MET A 142 -9.67 11.46 -10.29
C MET A 142 -10.20 12.88 -10.10
N PHE A 143 -9.36 13.87 -9.78
CA PHE A 143 -9.76 15.27 -9.60
C PHE A 143 -9.43 16.18 -10.81
N TYR A 144 -8.60 15.73 -11.75
CA TYR A 144 -8.15 16.53 -12.90
C TYR A 144 -8.60 15.96 -14.24
N ILE A 145 -8.95 14.69 -14.27
CA ILE A 145 -9.36 13.98 -15.46
C ILE A 145 -10.89 13.98 -15.50
N THR A 146 -11.46 14.63 -16.50
CA THR A 146 -12.91 14.76 -16.68
C THR A 146 -13.31 14.46 -18.11
N TRP A 147 -14.23 13.52 -18.27
CA TRP A 147 -15.00 13.21 -19.46
C TRP A 147 -16.33 12.61 -19.00
#